data_AF-A0AAJ7JG00-F1
#
_entry.id   AF-A0AAJ7JG00-F1
#
_cell.length_a   1.000
_cell.length_b   1.000
_cell.length_c   1.000
_cell.angle_alpha   90.00
_cell.angle_beta   90.00
_cell.angle_gamma   90.00
#
_symmetry.space_group_name_H-M   'P 1'
#
loop_
_entity.id
_entity.type
_entity.pdbx_description
1 polymer ?
#
loop_
_entity_poly.entity_id
_entity_poly.type
_entity_poly.pdbx_seq_one_letter_code
_entity_poly.pdbx_strand_id
1 'polypeptide(L)'
;MAMRSLAHTHRRFDRDSNLALEYRKFMLAYEQLGHMERVPPSEVENPRAWYLPHHAVIQSKIRIVFDASRKTSLGKCLNDFLMKGPALQSDLALILLNWRRYRYAFTADVVKMFRQIRVAPDDQDFQRIVWSPSRSDPPIYFRSTTITYGTACAPYLAIRTIRQIASDEGARYPLGASCLNNNTYVDDIFAGADELSAAKRIREELVSMLRAAGVELDKWAANHADLLPSQAAQREDDKIKSIADGESIKTLGVRWNQRFDEFSFTTLNFED
;
A
#
# COMPACT_ATOMS: atom_id res chain seq x y z
N MET A 1 -17.77 -20.36 -2.45
CA MET A 1 -16.69 -20.18 -1.45
C MET A 1 -16.83 -18.86 -0.70
N ALA A 2 -16.83 -17.71 -1.39
CA ALA A 2 -16.95 -16.38 -0.78
C ALA A 2 -18.16 -16.23 0.17
N MET A 3 -19.34 -16.71 -0.21
CA MET A 3 -20.53 -16.73 0.67
C MET A 3 -20.30 -17.47 2.00
N ARG A 4 -19.55 -18.58 2.01
CA ARG A 4 -19.20 -19.30 3.25
C ARG A 4 -18.21 -18.48 4.09
N SER A 5 -17.32 -17.74 3.45
CA SER A 5 -16.41 -16.79 4.12
C SER A 5 -17.19 -15.65 4.77
N LEU A 6 -18.17 -15.07 4.05
CA LEU A 6 -19.05 -14.02 4.58
C LEU A 6 -19.82 -14.50 5.81
N ALA A 7 -20.43 -15.68 5.75
CA ALA A 7 -21.12 -16.28 6.90
C ALA A 7 -20.19 -16.53 8.10
N HIS A 8 -18.92 -16.87 7.86
CA HIS A 8 -17.91 -16.97 8.92
C HIS A 8 -17.55 -15.60 9.50
N THR A 9 -17.40 -14.58 8.65
CA THR A 9 -17.17 -13.20 9.07
C THR A 9 -18.31 -12.68 9.94
N HIS A 10 -19.57 -12.94 9.57
CA HIS A 10 -20.73 -12.59 10.41
C HIS A 10 -20.71 -13.27 11.78
N ARG A 11 -20.36 -14.56 11.85
CA ARG A 11 -20.18 -15.24 13.16
C ARG A 11 -19.16 -14.54 14.06
N ARG A 12 -18.14 -13.92 13.48
CA ARG A 12 -17.14 -13.14 14.22
C ARG A 12 -17.72 -11.80 14.68
N PHE A 13 -18.52 -11.14 13.84
CA PHE A 13 -19.19 -9.89 14.21
C PHE A 13 -20.17 -10.07 15.36
N ASP A 14 -20.87 -11.19 15.43
CA ASP A 14 -21.77 -11.52 16.54
C ASP A 14 -21.02 -11.60 17.89
N ARG A 15 -19.70 -11.86 17.87
CA ARG A 15 -18.84 -11.99 19.06
C ARG A 15 -18.01 -10.73 19.34
N ASP A 16 -17.80 -9.89 18.33
CA ASP A 16 -16.92 -8.71 18.39
C ASP A 16 -17.55 -7.55 17.61
N SER A 17 -18.25 -6.70 18.35
CA SER A 17 -18.95 -5.52 17.81
C SER A 17 -17.98 -4.46 17.29
N ASN A 18 -16.79 -4.35 17.89
CA ASN A 18 -15.76 -3.41 17.45
C ASN A 18 -15.18 -3.85 16.10
N LEU A 19 -14.89 -5.14 15.94
CA LEU A 19 -14.50 -5.71 14.64
C LEU A 19 -15.57 -5.42 13.59
N ALA A 20 -16.85 -5.65 13.90
CA ALA A 20 -17.95 -5.38 12.98
C ALA A 20 -18.01 -3.90 12.55
N LEU A 21 -17.85 -2.98 13.50
CA LEU A 21 -17.83 -1.53 13.25
C LEU A 21 -16.67 -1.14 12.32
N GLU A 22 -15.45 -1.56 12.66
CA GLU A 22 -14.27 -1.21 11.88
C GLU A 22 -14.30 -1.84 10.48
N TYR A 23 -14.83 -3.06 10.34
CA TYR A 23 -15.03 -3.70 9.04
C TYR A 23 -15.99 -2.90 8.15
N ARG A 24 -17.13 -2.46 8.71
CA ARG A 24 -18.10 -1.62 7.99
C ARG A 24 -17.46 -0.30 7.54
N LYS A 25 -16.71 0.36 8.42
CA LYS A 25 -15.97 1.59 8.07
C LYS A 25 -14.99 1.34 6.92
N PHE A 26 -14.25 0.24 6.96
CA PHE A 26 -13.34 -0.13 5.88
C PHE A 26 -14.08 -0.29 4.54
N MET A 27 -15.16 -1.08 4.51
CA MET A 27 -15.90 -1.36 3.28
C MET A 27 -16.53 -0.09 2.71
N LEU A 28 -17.12 0.75 3.56
CA LEU A 28 -17.69 2.03 3.13
C LEU A 28 -16.61 2.96 2.54
N ALA A 29 -15.47 3.11 3.22
CA ALA A 29 -14.38 3.93 2.72
C ALA A 29 -13.78 3.37 1.42
N TYR A 30 -13.72 2.05 1.26
CA TYR A 30 -13.21 1.40 0.04
C TYR A 30 -14.12 1.68 -1.17
N GLU A 31 -15.45 1.68 -0.96
CA GLU A 31 -16.44 2.06 -1.98
C GLU A 31 -16.40 3.56 -2.30
N GLN A 32 -16.41 4.42 -1.28
CA GLN A 32 -16.41 5.89 -1.45
C GLN A 32 -15.17 6.42 -2.15
N LEU A 33 -14.01 5.80 -1.92
CA LEU A 33 -12.76 6.13 -2.61
C LEU A 33 -12.71 5.57 -4.05
N GLY A 34 -13.75 4.86 -4.50
CA GLY A 34 -13.81 4.28 -5.83
C GLY A 34 -12.83 3.13 -6.05
N HIS A 35 -12.32 2.50 -4.98
CA HIS A 35 -11.44 1.33 -5.08
C HIS A 35 -12.23 0.04 -5.38
N MET A 36 -13.54 0.07 -5.18
CA MET A 36 -14.47 -0.95 -5.64
C MET A 36 -15.78 -0.30 -6.06
N GLU A 37 -16.52 -1.00 -6.91
CA GLU A 37 -17.86 -0.61 -7.34
C GLU A 37 -18.84 -1.77 -7.17
N ARG A 38 -20.13 -1.46 -7.10
CA ARG A 38 -21.19 -2.48 -7.06
C ARG A 38 -21.35 -3.13 -8.42
N VAL A 39 -21.45 -4.45 -8.43
CA VAL A 39 -21.76 -5.23 -9.63
C VAL A 39 -23.27 -5.08 -9.92
N PRO A 40 -23.67 -4.72 -11.16
CA PRO A 40 -25.08 -4.67 -11.54
C PRO A 40 -25.76 -6.04 -11.35
N PRO A 41 -27.05 -6.08 -10.95
CA PRO A 41 -27.77 -7.34 -10.77
C PRO A 41 -27.70 -8.29 -11.98
N SER A 42 -27.69 -7.74 -13.20
CA SER A 42 -27.58 -8.49 -14.46
C SER A 42 -26.22 -9.18 -14.65
N GLU A 43 -25.18 -8.76 -13.94
CA GLU A 43 -23.81 -9.27 -14.08
C GLU A 43 -23.36 -10.14 -12.91
N VAL A 44 -24.17 -10.26 -11.85
CA VAL A 44 -23.82 -11.04 -10.65
C VAL A 44 -23.53 -12.51 -11.01
N GLU A 45 -24.29 -13.10 -11.92
CA GLU A 45 -24.15 -14.49 -12.34
C GLU A 45 -23.16 -14.68 -13.51
N ASN A 46 -22.15 -13.81 -13.65
CA ASN A 46 -21.11 -13.97 -14.68
C ASN A 46 -20.25 -15.23 -14.39
N PRO A 47 -20.27 -16.25 -15.26
CA PRO A 47 -19.50 -17.49 -15.06
C PRO A 47 -17.98 -17.29 -15.16
N ARG A 48 -17.52 -16.19 -15.74
CA ARG A 48 -16.08 -15.85 -15.83
C ARG A 48 -15.57 -15.13 -14.59
N ALA A 49 -16.46 -14.63 -13.73
CA ALA A 49 -16.05 -13.83 -12.58
C ALA A 49 -15.49 -14.70 -11.44
N TRP A 50 -14.54 -14.14 -10.69
CA TRP A 50 -13.94 -14.77 -9.52
C TRP A 50 -14.26 -14.00 -8.25
N TYR A 51 -14.89 -14.68 -7.29
CA TYR A 51 -15.23 -14.11 -5.99
C TYR A 51 -14.19 -14.47 -4.92
N LEU A 52 -13.38 -13.48 -4.56
CA LEU A 52 -12.38 -13.56 -3.52
C LEU A 52 -13.04 -13.61 -2.13
N PRO A 53 -12.73 -14.62 -1.29
CA PRO A 53 -13.04 -14.55 0.12
C PRO A 53 -12.19 -13.45 0.77
N HIS A 54 -12.73 -12.82 1.80
CA HIS A 54 -12.03 -11.80 2.56
C HIS A 54 -12.26 -11.96 4.05
N HIS A 55 -11.28 -11.55 4.84
CA HIS A 55 -11.28 -11.66 6.30
C HIS A 55 -10.46 -10.55 6.94
N ALA A 56 -10.75 -10.23 8.20
CA ALA A 56 -9.96 -9.26 8.96
C ALA A 56 -8.82 -9.95 9.72
N VAL A 57 -7.63 -9.35 9.63
CA VAL A 57 -6.47 -9.60 10.49
C VAL A 57 -6.35 -8.44 11.48
N ILE A 58 -6.19 -8.76 12.76
CA ILE A 58 -6.09 -7.77 13.84
C ILE A 58 -4.62 -7.67 14.26
N GLN A 59 -4.06 -6.47 14.12
CA GLN A 59 -2.80 -6.08 14.72
C GLN A 59 -3.07 -4.86 15.62
N SER A 60 -2.38 -3.73 15.43
CA SER A 60 -2.73 -2.44 16.06
C SER A 60 -3.92 -1.74 15.40
N LYS A 61 -4.17 -2.03 14.11
CA LYS A 61 -5.34 -1.62 13.34
C LYS A 61 -5.84 -2.82 12.54
N ILE A 62 -7.15 -2.88 12.26
CA ILE A 62 -7.67 -3.94 11.41
C ILE A 62 -7.14 -3.80 9.99
N ARG A 63 -6.87 -4.93 9.33
CA ARG A 63 -6.59 -4.99 7.91
C ARG A 63 -7.48 -6.04 7.29
N ILE A 64 -8.24 -5.67 6.27
CA ILE A 64 -9.03 -6.64 5.50
C ILE A 64 -8.11 -7.28 4.47
N VAL A 65 -8.06 -8.60 4.41
CA VAL A 65 -7.26 -9.37 3.45
C VAL A 65 -8.19 -10.01 2.44
N PHE A 66 -7.91 -9.80 1.16
CA PHE A 66 -8.57 -10.48 0.05
C PHE A 66 -7.71 -11.70 -0.34
N ASP A 67 -8.27 -12.89 -0.22
CA ASP A 67 -7.51 -14.14 -0.29
C ASP A 67 -7.64 -14.81 -1.67
N ALA A 68 -6.74 -14.44 -2.58
CA ALA A 68 -6.61 -15.02 -3.91
C ALA A 68 -5.90 -16.40 -3.92
N SER A 69 -5.40 -16.85 -2.75
CA SER A 69 -4.75 -18.16 -2.57
C SER A 69 -5.72 -19.21 -2.02
N ARG A 70 -6.96 -18.84 -1.70
CA ARG A 70 -7.97 -19.78 -1.23
C ARG A 70 -8.36 -20.77 -2.33
N LYS A 71 -8.05 -22.05 -2.10
CA LYS A 71 -8.40 -23.14 -3.02
C LYS A 71 -9.90 -23.40 -3.06
N THR A 72 -10.44 -23.55 -4.27
CA THR A 72 -11.80 -24.00 -4.58
C THR A 72 -11.97 -25.48 -4.26
N SER A 73 -13.20 -25.99 -4.39
CA SER A 73 -13.48 -27.43 -4.30
C SER A 73 -12.74 -28.25 -5.35
N LEU A 74 -12.26 -27.60 -6.42
CA LEU A 74 -11.42 -28.20 -7.46
C LEU A 74 -9.92 -28.13 -7.12
N GLY A 75 -9.55 -27.66 -5.94
CA GLY A 75 -8.15 -27.55 -5.49
C GLY A 75 -7.34 -26.42 -6.12
N LYS A 76 -7.95 -25.59 -6.97
CA LYS A 76 -7.32 -24.44 -7.64
C LYS A 76 -7.70 -23.11 -6.98
N CYS A 77 -6.80 -22.14 -6.98
CA CYS A 77 -7.02 -20.76 -6.53
C CYS A 77 -6.77 -19.76 -7.67
N LEU A 78 -7.15 -18.48 -7.50
CA LEU A 78 -6.94 -17.47 -8.54
C LEU A 78 -5.46 -17.30 -8.87
N ASN A 79 -4.60 -17.33 -7.85
CA ASN A 79 -3.16 -17.20 -8.01
C ASN A 79 -2.52 -18.31 -8.86
N ASP A 80 -3.17 -19.47 -9.03
CA ASP A 80 -2.69 -20.52 -9.94
C ASP A 80 -2.85 -20.14 -11.42
N PHE A 81 -3.69 -19.15 -11.73
CA PHE A 81 -3.99 -18.70 -13.08
C PHE A 81 -3.37 -17.34 -13.44
N LEU A 82 -2.86 -16.61 -12.44
CA LEU A 82 -2.27 -15.30 -12.64
C LEU A 82 -0.77 -15.39 -12.93
N MET A 83 -0.31 -14.65 -13.94
CA MET A 83 1.12 -14.49 -14.19
C MET A 83 1.73 -13.55 -13.15
N LYS A 84 2.58 -14.09 -12.27
CA LYS A 84 3.26 -13.33 -11.21
C LYS A 84 4.09 -12.15 -11.73
N GLY A 85 4.69 -12.31 -12.91
CA GLY A 85 5.72 -11.41 -13.43
C GLY A 85 7.09 -11.63 -12.76
N PRO A 86 8.17 -11.06 -13.33
CA PRO A 86 9.50 -11.13 -12.73
C PRO A 86 9.56 -10.39 -11.39
N ALA A 87 10.46 -10.81 -10.50
CA ALA A 87 10.72 -10.09 -9.27
C ALA A 87 11.45 -8.77 -9.58
N LEU A 88 10.80 -7.64 -9.35
CA LEU A 88 11.36 -6.29 -9.54
C LEU A 88 11.79 -5.63 -8.24
N GLN A 89 11.65 -6.32 -7.11
CA GLN A 89 11.99 -5.78 -5.79
C GLN A 89 13.50 -5.51 -5.72
N SER A 90 13.84 -4.29 -5.34
CA SER A 90 15.21 -3.91 -5.04
C SER A 90 15.65 -4.60 -3.74
N ASP A 91 16.95 -4.87 -3.62
CA ASP A 91 17.52 -5.42 -2.41
C ASP A 91 17.39 -4.40 -1.26
N LEU A 92 16.75 -4.83 -0.19
CA LEU A 92 16.45 -4.00 0.97
C LEU A 92 17.71 -3.47 1.65
N ALA A 93 18.72 -4.32 1.79
CA ALA A 93 19.98 -3.96 2.42
C ALA A 93 20.74 -2.95 1.55
N LEU A 94 20.75 -3.14 0.23
CA LEU A 94 21.36 -2.17 -0.69
C LEU A 94 20.67 -0.80 -0.62
N ILE A 95 19.33 -0.75 -0.55
CA ILE A 95 18.61 0.52 -0.38
C ILE A 95 19.03 1.22 0.91
N LEU A 96 19.00 0.50 2.04
CA LEU A 96 19.35 1.07 3.34
C LEU A 96 20.81 1.53 3.41
N LEU A 97 21.74 0.74 2.87
CA LEU A 97 23.17 1.07 2.85
C LEU A 97 23.46 2.29 1.97
N ASN A 98 22.85 2.36 0.78
CA ASN A 98 23.01 3.52 -0.10
C ASN A 98 22.41 4.77 0.50
N TRP A 99 21.22 4.65 1.10
CA TRP A 99 20.55 5.76 1.76
C TRP A 99 21.33 6.29 2.96
N ARG A 100 21.99 5.42 3.73
CA ARG A 100 22.78 5.82 4.90
C ARG A 100 24.00 6.68 4.56
N ARG A 101 24.42 6.71 3.29
CA ARG A 101 25.55 7.54 2.84
C ARG A 101 25.22 9.02 2.81
N TYR A 102 23.94 9.40 2.76
CA TYR A 102 23.54 10.79 2.61
C TYR A 102 23.65 11.57 3.92
N ARG A 103 24.28 12.75 3.87
CA ARG A 103 24.26 13.70 4.99
C ARG A 103 22.85 14.23 5.29
N TYR A 104 22.07 14.51 4.25
CA TYR A 104 20.70 15.00 4.36
C TYR A 104 19.74 13.96 3.77
N ALA A 105 18.99 13.31 4.64
CA ALA A 105 18.20 12.13 4.33
C ALA A 105 16.72 12.34 4.67
N PHE A 106 15.84 11.80 3.83
CA PHE A 106 14.41 11.75 4.07
C PHE A 106 13.77 10.46 3.56
N THR A 107 12.64 10.12 4.14
CA THR A 107 11.77 9.03 3.70
C THR A 107 10.36 9.55 3.45
N ALA A 108 9.64 8.88 2.56
CA ALA A 108 8.22 9.09 2.32
C ALA A 108 7.57 7.76 1.93
N ASP A 109 6.27 7.63 2.16
CA ASP A 109 5.48 6.47 1.76
C ASP A 109 4.53 6.87 0.62
N VAL A 110 4.34 6.00 -0.37
CA VAL A 110 3.29 6.12 -1.37
C VAL A 110 1.93 5.81 -0.73
N VAL A 111 1.03 6.78 -0.74
CA VAL A 111 -0.30 6.65 -0.12
C VAL A 111 -1.07 5.52 -0.79
N LYS A 112 -1.31 4.43 -0.03
CA LYS A 112 -2.12 3.28 -0.47
C LYS A 112 -1.69 2.76 -1.85
N MET A 113 -0.39 2.62 -2.11
CA MET A 113 0.23 2.31 -3.41
C MET A 113 -0.61 1.43 -4.35
N PHE A 114 -0.99 0.22 -3.95
CA PHE A 114 -1.79 -0.69 -4.79
C PHE A 114 -3.14 -0.10 -5.24
N ARG A 115 -3.79 0.68 -4.37
CA ARG A 115 -5.10 1.28 -4.61
C ARG A 115 -5.04 2.52 -5.50
N GLN A 116 -3.86 3.06 -5.76
CA GLN A 116 -3.66 4.16 -6.71
C GLN A 116 -3.64 3.66 -8.16
N ILE A 117 -3.56 2.35 -8.37
CA ILE A 117 -3.35 1.75 -9.69
C ILE A 117 -4.63 1.03 -10.12
N ARG A 118 -5.24 1.54 -11.18
CA ARG A 118 -6.45 0.95 -11.77
C ARG A 118 -6.14 -0.36 -12.49
N VAL A 119 -7.09 -1.27 -12.40
CA VAL A 119 -7.10 -2.54 -13.14
C VAL A 119 -7.92 -2.33 -14.42
N ALA A 120 -7.47 -2.93 -15.52
CA ALA A 120 -8.21 -2.94 -16.78
C ALA A 120 -9.64 -3.47 -16.55
N PRO A 121 -10.69 -2.84 -17.12
CA PRO A 121 -12.08 -3.24 -16.86
C PRO A 121 -12.35 -4.74 -17.04
N ASP A 122 -11.77 -5.35 -18.06
CA ASP A 122 -11.92 -6.78 -18.38
C ASP A 122 -11.35 -7.72 -17.29
N ASP A 123 -10.41 -7.23 -16.48
CA ASP A 123 -9.74 -8.01 -15.42
C ASP A 123 -10.36 -7.77 -14.03
N GLN A 124 -11.23 -6.77 -13.87
CA GLN A 124 -11.83 -6.43 -12.56
C GLN A 124 -12.76 -7.54 -12.06
N ASP A 125 -13.36 -8.31 -12.96
CA ASP A 125 -14.24 -9.42 -12.63
C ASP A 125 -13.52 -10.60 -11.96
N PHE A 126 -12.19 -10.66 -12.04
CA PHE A 126 -11.41 -11.65 -11.30
C PHE A 126 -11.13 -11.23 -9.85
N GLN A 127 -11.61 -10.07 -9.42
CA GLN A 127 -11.37 -9.47 -8.11
C GLN A 127 -12.67 -9.13 -7.38
N ARG A 128 -13.74 -9.89 -7.65
CA ARG A 128 -15.04 -9.64 -7.02
C ARG A 128 -15.05 -10.08 -5.57
N ILE A 129 -15.91 -9.46 -4.78
CA ILE A 129 -16.17 -9.83 -3.39
C ILE A 129 -17.67 -9.82 -3.11
N VAL A 130 -18.07 -10.45 -2.01
CA VAL A 130 -19.46 -10.44 -1.53
C VAL A 130 -19.49 -9.98 -0.09
N TRP A 131 -20.28 -8.96 0.19
CA TRP A 131 -20.32 -8.30 1.49
C TRP A 131 -21.74 -7.96 1.92
N SER A 132 -22.01 -8.06 3.22
CA SER A 132 -23.20 -7.46 3.83
C SER A 132 -22.90 -7.03 5.28
N PRO A 133 -23.50 -5.93 5.78
CA PRO A 133 -23.22 -5.41 7.12
C PRO A 133 -23.57 -6.38 8.25
N SER A 134 -24.59 -7.22 8.06
CA SER A 134 -25.05 -8.24 8.99
C SER A 134 -25.64 -9.45 8.26
N ARG A 135 -26.04 -10.48 9.02
CA ARG A 135 -26.67 -11.70 8.49
C ARG A 135 -28.07 -11.47 7.93
N SER A 136 -28.77 -10.46 8.45
CA SER A 136 -30.12 -10.11 8.01
C SER A 136 -30.12 -9.26 6.74
N ASP A 137 -28.99 -8.64 6.41
CA ASP A 137 -28.86 -7.83 5.20
C ASP A 137 -28.61 -8.69 3.97
N PRO A 138 -29.23 -8.36 2.83
CA PRO A 138 -28.94 -9.05 1.58
C PRO A 138 -27.46 -8.87 1.17
N PRO A 139 -26.83 -9.91 0.58
CA PRO A 139 -25.48 -9.80 0.05
C PRO A 139 -25.38 -8.75 -1.07
N ILE A 140 -24.35 -7.91 -0.99
CA ILE A 140 -23.97 -6.95 -2.02
C ILE A 140 -22.70 -7.47 -2.70
N TYR A 141 -22.70 -7.41 -4.03
CA TYR A 141 -21.60 -7.88 -4.86
C TYR A 141 -20.80 -6.67 -5.34
N PHE A 142 -19.48 -6.74 -5.17
CA PHE A 142 -18.56 -5.68 -5.61
C PHE A 142 -17.49 -6.26 -6.52
N ARG A 143 -16.92 -5.42 -7.40
CA ARG A 143 -15.68 -5.68 -8.11
C ARG A 143 -14.63 -4.63 -7.74
N SER A 144 -13.41 -5.05 -7.43
CA SER A 144 -12.31 -4.12 -7.18
C SER A 144 -11.87 -3.47 -8.48
N THR A 145 -11.73 -2.14 -8.49
CA THR A 145 -11.31 -1.35 -9.66
C THR A 145 -9.81 -1.09 -9.67
N THR A 146 -9.13 -1.41 -8.57
CA THR A 146 -7.70 -1.16 -8.34
C THR A 146 -6.98 -2.44 -7.95
N ILE A 147 -5.65 -2.43 -7.99
CA ILE A 147 -4.86 -3.64 -7.69
C ILE A 147 -5.19 -4.15 -6.29
N THR A 148 -5.68 -5.39 -6.23
CA THR A 148 -5.97 -6.08 -4.98
C THR A 148 -4.72 -6.78 -4.45
N TYR A 149 -4.23 -6.35 -3.29
CA TYR A 149 -3.16 -7.05 -2.57
C TYR A 149 -3.59 -8.47 -2.20
N GLY A 150 -2.66 -9.43 -2.25
CA GLY A 150 -2.94 -10.86 -2.09
C GLY A 150 -3.02 -11.62 -3.41
N THR A 151 -3.18 -10.92 -4.55
CA THR A 151 -2.99 -11.51 -5.88
C THR A 151 -1.49 -11.67 -6.19
N ALA A 152 -1.14 -12.74 -6.90
CA ALA A 152 0.26 -13.09 -7.19
C ALA A 152 0.99 -12.02 -8.00
N CYS A 153 0.28 -11.35 -8.92
CA CYS A 153 0.82 -10.30 -9.78
C CYS A 153 0.89 -8.91 -9.12
N ALA A 154 0.21 -8.69 -7.97
CA ALA A 154 0.11 -7.36 -7.35
C ALA A 154 1.48 -6.68 -7.13
N PRO A 155 2.52 -7.37 -6.59
CA PRO A 155 3.81 -6.73 -6.35
C PRO A 155 4.49 -6.29 -7.66
N TYR A 156 4.45 -7.13 -8.69
CA TYR A 156 5.01 -6.80 -10.00
C TYR A 156 4.30 -5.59 -10.59
N LEU A 157 2.96 -5.62 -10.65
CA LEU A 157 2.17 -4.55 -11.24
C LEU A 157 2.41 -3.21 -10.53
N ALA A 158 2.47 -3.21 -9.19
CA ALA A 158 2.72 -2.00 -8.42
C ALA A 158 4.11 -1.40 -8.69
N ILE A 159 5.16 -2.21 -8.56
CA ILE A 159 6.55 -1.75 -8.77
C ILE A 159 6.76 -1.34 -10.24
N ARG A 160 6.22 -2.12 -11.18
CA ARG A 160 6.35 -1.83 -12.61
C ARG A 160 5.65 -0.52 -12.98
N THR A 161 4.54 -0.18 -12.32
CA THR A 161 3.85 1.10 -12.52
C THR A 161 4.71 2.28 -12.05
N ILE A 162 5.32 2.20 -10.86
CA ILE A 162 6.25 3.24 -10.39
C ILE A 162 7.44 3.42 -11.34
N ARG A 163 8.02 2.31 -11.83
CA ARG A 163 9.09 2.36 -12.85
C ARG A 163 8.60 2.96 -14.18
N GLN A 164 7.33 2.75 -14.54
CA GLN A 164 6.76 3.37 -15.73
C GLN A 164 6.68 4.89 -15.56
N ILE A 165 6.21 5.37 -14.41
CA ILE A 165 6.16 6.80 -14.09
C ILE A 165 7.57 7.41 -14.19
N ALA A 166 8.59 6.74 -13.62
CA ALA A 166 9.97 7.19 -13.73
C ALA A 166 10.50 7.22 -15.18
N SER A 167 10.04 6.29 -16.03
CA SER A 167 10.39 6.27 -17.46
C SER A 167 9.71 7.40 -18.23
N ASP A 168 8.41 7.63 -17.99
CA ASP A 168 7.60 8.59 -18.75
C ASP A 168 7.96 10.03 -18.38
N GLU A 169 8.17 10.29 -17.09
CA GLU A 169 8.42 11.63 -16.55
C GLU A 169 9.91 11.92 -16.32
N GLY A 170 10.79 10.94 -16.51
CA GLY A 170 12.21 11.04 -16.15
C GLY A 170 13.00 12.08 -16.93
N ALA A 171 12.58 12.41 -18.15
CA ALA A 171 13.18 13.51 -18.92
C ALA A 171 12.92 14.88 -18.25
N ARG A 172 11.76 15.05 -17.62
CA ARG A 172 11.35 16.28 -16.94
C ARG A 172 11.90 16.36 -15.51
N TYR A 173 12.03 15.21 -14.85
CA TYR A 173 12.39 15.09 -13.44
C TYR A 173 13.48 14.01 -13.22
N PRO A 174 14.70 14.24 -13.72
CA PRO A 174 15.74 13.21 -13.77
C PRO A 174 16.21 12.74 -12.39
N LEU A 175 16.24 13.61 -11.38
CA LEU A 175 16.63 13.22 -10.02
C LEU A 175 15.53 12.40 -9.35
N GLY A 176 14.27 12.79 -9.56
CA GLY A 176 13.11 12.02 -9.12
C GLY A 176 13.08 10.62 -9.73
N ALA A 177 13.32 10.50 -11.04
CA ALA A 177 13.35 9.21 -11.73
C ALA A 177 14.48 8.30 -11.23
N SER A 178 15.68 8.88 -11.05
CA SER A 178 16.81 8.14 -10.48
C SER A 178 16.47 7.61 -9.08
N CYS A 179 15.82 8.43 -8.26
CA CYS A 179 15.37 8.02 -6.94
C CYS A 179 14.33 6.89 -6.98
N LEU A 180 13.27 7.00 -7.80
CA LEU A 180 12.25 5.95 -7.90
C LEU A 180 12.82 4.60 -8.39
N ASN A 181 13.84 4.63 -9.23
CA ASN A 181 14.45 3.41 -9.76
C ASN A 181 15.40 2.73 -8.77
N ASN A 182 16.11 3.49 -7.94
CA ASN A 182 17.22 2.99 -7.14
C ASN A 182 16.95 2.98 -5.62
N ASN A 183 15.98 3.77 -5.16
CA ASN A 183 15.80 4.11 -3.76
C ASN A 183 14.36 3.86 -3.26
N THR A 184 13.60 3.02 -3.96
CA THR A 184 12.22 2.66 -3.58
C THR A 184 12.12 1.18 -3.24
N TYR A 185 11.54 0.89 -2.08
CA TYR A 185 11.18 -0.46 -1.66
C TYR A 185 9.67 -0.55 -1.49
N VAL A 186 8.99 -1.13 -2.50
CA VAL A 186 7.52 -1.20 -2.56
C VAL A 186 6.91 0.21 -2.42
N ASP A 187 6.27 0.54 -1.29
CA ASP A 187 5.65 1.83 -1.01
C ASP A 187 6.59 2.82 -0.31
N ASP A 188 7.73 2.38 0.21
CA ASP A 188 8.68 3.24 0.93
C ASP A 188 9.76 3.81 0.00
N ILE A 189 10.01 5.12 0.09
CA ILE A 189 11.04 5.85 -0.66
C ILE A 189 12.13 6.33 0.31
N PHE A 190 13.40 6.13 -0.04
CA PHE A 190 14.59 6.44 0.76
C PHE A 190 15.54 7.37 0.02
N ALA A 191 15.33 8.68 0.15
CA ALA A 191 16.02 9.67 -0.64
C ALA A 191 16.94 10.54 0.22
N GLY A 192 17.90 11.20 -0.43
CA GLY A 192 18.81 12.12 0.23
C GLY A 192 19.92 12.60 -0.68
N ALA A 193 20.75 13.49 -0.15
CA ALA A 193 21.96 13.99 -0.78
C ALA A 193 22.94 14.52 0.27
N ASP A 194 24.18 14.81 -0.14
CA ASP A 194 25.18 15.41 0.74
C ASP A 194 25.05 16.93 0.88
N GLU A 195 24.29 17.55 -0.02
CA GLU A 195 23.92 18.97 0.03
C GLU A 195 22.41 19.13 0.25
N LEU A 196 22.02 20.00 1.19
CA LEU A 196 20.62 20.23 1.53
C LEU A 196 19.79 20.72 0.33
N SER A 197 20.36 21.57 -0.51
CA SER A 197 19.70 22.09 -1.72
C SER A 197 19.38 20.97 -2.72
N ALA A 198 20.30 20.03 -2.92
CA ALA A 198 20.11 18.88 -3.78
C ALA A 198 19.04 17.92 -3.23
N ALA A 199 19.04 17.67 -1.92
CA ALA A 199 18.01 16.84 -1.27
C ALA A 199 16.61 17.47 -1.40
N LYS A 200 16.48 18.80 -1.23
CA LYS A 200 15.23 19.54 -1.48
C LYS A 200 14.74 19.39 -2.92
N ARG A 201 15.66 19.49 -3.89
CA ARG A 201 15.34 19.33 -5.31
C ARG A 201 14.86 17.91 -5.63
N ILE A 202 15.51 16.87 -5.10
CA ILE A 202 15.04 15.47 -5.26
C ILE A 202 13.61 15.33 -4.74
N ARG A 203 13.32 15.85 -3.56
CA ARG A 203 11.97 15.85 -2.98
C ARG A 203 10.95 16.53 -3.90
N GLU A 204 11.26 17.72 -4.40
CA GLU A 204 10.35 18.50 -5.25
C GLU A 204 10.09 17.81 -6.59
N GLU A 205 11.12 17.21 -7.19
CA GLU A 205 11.00 16.41 -8.39
C GLU A 205 10.14 15.14 -8.14
N LEU A 206 10.36 14.43 -7.03
CA LEU A 206 9.54 13.26 -6.63
C LEU A 206 8.06 13.62 -6.48
N VAL A 207 7.76 14.68 -5.72
CA VAL A 207 6.39 15.14 -5.49
C VAL A 207 5.73 15.53 -6.82
N SER A 208 6.43 16.27 -7.67
CA SER A 208 5.90 16.73 -8.95
C SER A 208 5.64 15.57 -9.91
N MET A 209 6.61 14.65 -10.02
CA MET A 209 6.53 13.47 -10.87
C MET A 209 5.36 12.56 -10.46
N LEU A 210 5.27 12.18 -9.19
CA LEU A 210 4.21 11.29 -8.73
C LEU A 210 2.85 11.96 -8.83
N ARG A 211 2.75 13.26 -8.54
CA ARG A 211 1.51 14.03 -8.70
C ARG A 211 1.05 14.07 -10.15
N ALA A 212 1.96 14.16 -11.12
CA ALA A 212 1.62 14.09 -12.55
C ALA A 212 0.95 12.75 -12.92
N ALA A 213 1.30 11.67 -12.22
CA ALA A 213 0.68 10.36 -12.34
C ALA A 213 -0.53 10.13 -11.42
N GLY A 214 -0.99 11.16 -10.70
CA GLY A 214 -2.08 11.05 -9.72
C GLY A 214 -1.70 10.28 -8.44
N VAL A 215 -0.42 10.08 -8.19
CA VAL A 215 0.12 9.37 -7.01
C VAL A 215 0.58 10.38 -5.96
N GLU A 216 0.23 10.11 -4.71
CA GLU A 216 0.53 10.99 -3.58
C GLU A 216 1.51 10.33 -2.59
N LEU A 217 2.31 11.18 -1.93
CA LEU A 217 3.26 10.80 -0.89
C LEU A 217 2.83 11.34 0.46
N ASP A 218 3.02 10.54 1.50
CA ASP A 218 2.72 10.87 2.91
C ASP A 218 3.81 10.28 3.83
N LYS A 219 3.61 10.36 5.14
CA LYS A 219 4.46 9.78 6.20
C LYS A 219 5.91 10.23 6.15
N TRP A 220 6.08 11.50 5.77
CA TRP A 220 7.38 12.13 5.64
C TRP A 220 8.17 12.10 6.94
N ALA A 221 9.45 11.79 6.80
CA ALA A 221 10.43 11.84 7.87
C ALA A 221 11.76 12.29 7.30
N ALA A 222 12.51 13.12 8.02
CA ALA A 222 13.83 13.58 7.59
C ALA A 222 14.76 13.80 8.78
N ASN A 223 16.08 13.82 8.56
CA ASN A 223 17.08 14.23 9.55
C ASN A 223 17.30 15.76 9.60
N HIS A 224 16.62 16.52 8.74
CA HIS A 224 16.67 17.97 8.69
C HIS A 224 15.27 18.55 8.43
N ALA A 225 14.85 19.53 9.23
CA ALA A 225 13.48 20.08 9.20
C ALA A 225 13.08 20.61 7.81
N ASP A 226 13.97 21.32 7.14
CA ASP A 226 13.70 21.87 5.80
C ASP A 226 13.39 20.85 4.69
N LEU A 227 13.67 19.57 4.92
CA LEU A 227 13.31 18.49 3.99
C LEU A 227 11.86 18.05 4.13
N LEU A 228 11.22 18.34 5.27
CA LEU A 228 9.80 18.05 5.46
C LEU A 228 8.95 18.97 4.57
N PRO A 229 7.80 18.49 4.05
CA PRO A 229 6.85 19.34 3.33
C PRO A 229 6.38 20.51 4.20
N SER A 230 6.23 21.70 3.61
CA SER A 230 5.76 22.89 4.32
C SER A 230 4.34 22.72 4.85
N GLN A 231 4.02 23.37 5.99
CA GLN A 231 2.68 23.34 6.61
C GLN A 231 1.55 23.79 5.66
N ALA A 232 1.82 24.72 4.75
CA ALA A 232 0.84 25.16 3.76
C ALA A 232 0.54 24.12 2.66
N ALA A 233 1.41 23.14 2.46
CA ALA A 233 1.21 22.02 1.53
C ALA A 233 0.61 20.78 2.21
N GLN A 234 0.38 20.84 3.53
CA GLN A 234 -0.11 19.72 4.34
C GLN A 234 -1.63 19.62 4.30
N ARG A 235 -2.14 18.40 4.19
CA ARG A 235 -3.54 18.07 4.47
C ARG A 235 -3.68 17.71 5.96
N GLU A 236 -4.88 17.86 6.53
CA GLU A 236 -5.16 17.51 7.94
C GLU A 236 -4.78 16.05 8.30
N ASP A 237 -4.70 15.16 7.31
CA ASP A 237 -4.37 13.73 7.47
C ASP A 237 -2.89 13.38 7.28
N ASP A 238 -2.02 14.33 6.87
CA ASP A 238 -0.61 14.04 6.58
C ASP A 238 0.16 13.71 7.86
N LYS A 239 0.85 12.56 7.88
CA LYS A 239 1.52 12.03 9.07
C LYS A 239 3.00 12.34 9.07
N ILE A 240 3.38 13.57 9.37
CA ILE A 240 4.79 13.88 9.60
C ILE A 240 5.27 13.22 10.89
N LYS A 241 6.33 12.42 10.80
CA LYS A 241 7.01 11.89 12.00
C LYS A 241 8.01 12.95 12.46
N SER A 242 7.68 13.62 13.57
CA SER A 242 8.41 14.76 14.13
C SER A 242 9.86 14.38 14.46
N ILE A 243 10.80 15.29 14.15
CA ILE A 243 12.22 15.17 14.52
C ILE A 243 12.41 15.41 16.04
N ALA A 244 11.42 16.05 16.70
CA ALA A 244 11.59 16.71 17.99
C ALA A 244 11.64 15.74 19.18
N ASP A 245 11.06 14.54 19.07
CA ASP A 245 10.80 13.72 20.26
C ASP A 245 11.89 12.67 20.56
N GLY A 246 12.96 12.61 19.75
CA GLY A 246 13.95 11.51 19.86
C GLY A 246 13.34 10.13 19.57
N GLU A 247 12.09 10.09 19.12
CA GLU A 247 11.39 8.89 18.72
C GLU A 247 12.02 8.34 17.45
N SER A 248 12.41 7.06 17.50
CA SER A 248 12.92 6.38 16.33
C SER A 248 11.75 5.87 15.48
N ILE A 249 11.78 6.19 14.19
CA ILE A 249 10.74 5.75 13.27
C ILE A 249 11.02 4.31 12.85
N LYS A 250 9.99 3.45 12.88
CA LYS A 250 10.10 2.13 12.23
C LYS A 250 10.15 2.33 10.72
N THR A 251 11.18 1.79 10.09
CA THR A 251 11.34 1.73 8.64
C THR A 251 11.97 0.39 8.26
N LEU A 252 11.35 -0.36 7.36
CA LEU A 252 11.90 -1.60 6.80
C LEU A 252 12.49 -2.63 7.81
N GLY A 253 11.90 -2.73 9.00
CA GLY A 253 12.37 -3.66 10.05
C GLY A 253 13.46 -3.11 10.97
N VAL A 254 13.95 -1.89 10.73
CA VAL A 254 14.85 -1.15 11.62
C VAL A 254 14.14 0.07 12.23
N ARG A 255 14.79 0.69 13.20
CA ARG A 255 14.40 1.96 13.79
C ARG A 255 15.40 3.03 13.40
N TRP A 256 14.95 4.14 12.82
CA TRP A 256 15.80 5.27 12.47
C TRP A 256 15.57 6.44 13.42
N ASN A 257 16.61 6.84 14.13
CA ASN A 257 16.63 8.08 14.91
C ASN A 257 17.01 9.24 13.97
N GLN A 258 16.05 10.10 13.66
CA GLN A 258 16.25 11.21 12.71
C GLN A 258 17.23 12.26 13.22
N ARG A 259 17.29 12.49 14.54
CA ARG A 259 18.10 13.54 15.16
C ARG A 259 19.59 13.20 15.14
N PHE A 260 19.92 11.96 15.46
CA PHE A 260 21.29 11.47 15.47
C PHE A 260 21.68 10.78 14.15
N ASP A 261 20.70 10.55 13.27
CA ASP A 261 20.84 9.78 12.04
C ASP A 261 21.38 8.36 12.30
N GLU A 262 20.80 7.65 13.26
CA GLU A 262 21.29 6.33 13.69
C GLU A 262 20.24 5.25 13.48
N PHE A 263 20.68 4.07 13.03
CA PHE A 263 19.84 2.87 13.03
C PHE A 263 19.95 2.12 14.34
N SER A 264 18.82 1.63 14.82
CA SER A 264 18.71 0.76 15.98
C SER A 264 17.81 -0.44 15.66
N PHE A 265 18.03 -1.53 16.38
CA PHE A 265 17.22 -2.75 16.30
C PHE A 265 16.47 -2.94 17.61
N THR A 266 15.30 -3.57 17.54
CA THR A 266 14.62 -4.05 18.74
C THR A 266 14.87 -5.54 18.83
N THR A 267 15.68 -5.96 19.79
CA THR A 267 15.82 -7.37 20.11
C THR A 267 14.61 -7.78 20.95
N LEU A 268 14.01 -8.93 20.64
CA LEU A 268 13.13 -9.60 21.60
C LEU A 268 14.06 -10.10 22.71
N ASN A 269 13.78 -9.74 23.96
CA ASN A 269 14.42 -10.41 25.09
C ASN A 269 13.97 -11.87 25.03
N PHE A 270 14.89 -12.77 24.68
CA PHE A 270 14.72 -14.18 24.97
C PHE A 270 15.06 -14.32 26.45
N GLU A 271 14.04 -14.49 27.28
CA GLU A 271 14.26 -15.01 28.63
C GLU A 271 14.66 -16.49 28.47
N ASP A 272 15.86 -16.83 28.97
CA ASP A 272 16.45 -18.18 28.95
C ASP A 272 15.64 -19.18 29.79
#